data_AF-A0A221NT74-F1
#
_entry.id   AF-A0A221NT74-F1
#
_cell.length_a   1.000
_cell.length_b   1.000
_cell.length_c   1.000
_cell.angle_alpha   90.00
_cell.angle_beta   90.00
_cell.angle_gamma   90.00
#
_symmetry.space_group_name_H-M   'P 1'
#
loop_
_entity.id
_entity.type
_entity.pdbx_description
1 polymer ?
#
loop_
_entity_poly.entity_id
_entity_poly.type
_entity_poly.pdbx_seq_one_letter_code
_entity_poly.pdbx_strand_id
1 'polypeptide(L)' 'MPALNVEFSERELADLRRIAKERGTSMKALVREAAAADIARHRALEEGAEAFRHFFAAHAEEFAAAFPDDEPPAKGEAA' A
#
# COMPACT_ATOMS: atom_id res chain seq x y z
N MET A 1 18.14 -17.29 11.42
CA MET A 1 17.20 -16.56 10.55
C MET A 1 16.03 -17.48 10.25
N PRO A 2 14.77 -17.06 10.44
CA PRO A 2 13.61 -17.85 10.02
C PRO A 2 13.63 -18.01 8.49
N ALA A 3 13.14 -19.15 8.00
CA ALA A 3 13.06 -19.47 6.58
C ALA A 3 11.61 -19.69 6.18
N LEU A 4 11.23 -19.15 5.03
CA LEU A 4 9.94 -19.38 4.38
C LEU A 4 10.21 -20.21 3.11
N ASN A 5 9.55 -21.36 3.00
CA ASN A 5 9.56 -22.14 1.76
C ASN A 5 8.53 -21.55 0.81
N VAL A 6 8.94 -21.30 -0.43
CA VAL A 6 8.09 -20.72 -1.48
C VAL A 6 8.16 -21.64 -2.68
N GLU A 7 6.99 -22.05 -3.16
CA GLU A 7 6.87 -22.90 -4.35
C GLU A 7 6.73 -22.04 -5.60
N PHE A 8 7.38 -22.47 -6.67
CA PHE A 8 7.33 -21.82 -7.97
C PHE A 8 7.16 -22.91 -9.03
N SER A 9 6.35 -22.63 -10.04
CA SER A 9 6.33 -23.43 -11.26
C SER A 9 7.68 -23.34 -12.00
N GLU A 10 7.94 -24.30 -12.87
CA GLU A 10 9.15 -24.31 -13.72
C GLU A 10 9.27 -23.03 -14.57
N ARG A 11 8.13 -22.50 -15.04
CA ARG A 11 8.10 -21.25 -15.81
C ARG A 11 8.52 -20.05 -14.96
N GLU A 12 7.97 -19.94 -13.76
CA GLU A 12 8.33 -18.87 -12.82
C GLU A 12 9.80 -18.97 -12.39
N LEU A 13 10.32 -20.18 -12.19
CA LEU A 13 11.75 -20.38 -11.92
C LEU A 13 12.63 -19.94 -13.10
N ALA A 14 12.23 -20.24 -14.34
CA ALA A 14 12.95 -19.80 -15.53
C ALA A 14 12.97 -18.26 -15.63
N ASP A 15 11.84 -17.61 -15.38
CA ASP A 15 11.73 -16.14 -15.37
C ASP A 15 12.58 -15.52 -14.24
N LEU A 16 12.50 -16.06 -13.01
CA LEU A 16 13.31 -15.58 -11.89
C LEU A 16 14.81 -15.73 -12.14
N ARG A 17 15.25 -16.86 -12.73
CA ARG A 17 16.66 -17.06 -13.12
C ARG A 17 17.12 -16.03 -14.13
N ARG A 18 16.30 -15.77 -15.15
CA ARG A 18 16.60 -14.80 -16.19
C ARG A 18 16.75 -13.39 -15.60
N ILE A 19 15.78 -12.95 -14.80
CA ILE A 19 15.80 -11.63 -14.16
C ILE A 19 16.99 -11.49 -13.20
N ALA A 20 17.25 -12.51 -12.39
CA ALA A 20 18.38 -12.51 -11.46
C ALA A 20 19.71 -12.36 -12.21
N LYS A 21 19.88 -13.08 -13.33
CA LYS A 21 21.05 -12.97 -14.20
C LYS A 21 21.19 -11.58 -14.82
N GLU A 22 20.11 -11.02 -15.37
CA GLU A 22 20.09 -9.66 -15.95
C GLU A 22 20.48 -8.59 -14.92
N ARG A 23 20.05 -8.76 -13.67
CA ARG A 23 20.35 -7.83 -12.55
C ARG A 23 21.67 -8.12 -11.84
N GLY A 24 22.40 -9.17 -12.22
CA GLY A 24 23.64 -9.58 -11.56
C GLY A 24 23.45 -10.00 -10.09
N THR A 25 22.26 -10.49 -9.71
CA THR A 25 21.93 -10.89 -8.33
C THR A 25 21.52 -12.37 -8.26
N SER A 26 21.33 -12.89 -7.05
CA SER A 26 20.79 -14.24 -6.86
C SER A 26 19.26 -14.24 -6.86
N MET A 27 18.63 -15.35 -7.25
CA MET A 27 17.17 -15.49 -7.17
C MET A 27 16.64 -15.25 -5.75
N LYS A 28 17.36 -15.76 -4.74
CA LYS A 28 16.99 -15.56 -3.33
C LYS A 28 17.01 -14.09 -2.93
N ALA A 29 18.03 -13.35 -3.36
CA ALA A 29 18.12 -11.92 -3.12
C ALA A 29 16.99 -11.18 -3.85
N LEU A 30 16.74 -11.52 -5.12
CA LEU A 30 15.65 -10.95 -5.91
C LEU A 30 14.28 -11.13 -5.24
N VAL A 31 13.96 -12.35 -4.80
CA VAL A 31 12.68 -12.64 -4.12
C VAL A 31 12.59 -11.92 -2.78
N ARG A 32 13.68 -11.88 -2.02
CA ARG A 32 13.75 -11.14 -0.75
C ARG A 32 13.51 -9.64 -0.96
N GLU A 33 14.14 -9.04 -1.96
CA GLU A 33 14.00 -7.62 -2.28
C GLU A 33 12.58 -7.29 -2.74
N ALA A 34 11.99 -8.14 -3.59
CA ALA A 34 10.61 -7.99 -4.02
C ALA A 34 9.64 -8.03 -2.83
N ALA A 35 9.80 -9.01 -1.93
CA ALA A 35 8.98 -9.10 -0.73
C ALA A 35 9.17 -7.90 0.21
N ALA A 36 10.41 -7.43 0.39
CA ALA A 36 10.70 -6.25 1.22
C ALA A 36 10.08 -4.97 0.63
N ALA A 37 10.15 -4.79 -0.69
CA ALA A 37 9.55 -3.65 -1.37
C ALA A 37 8.02 -3.67 -1.28
N ASP A 38 7.41 -4.86 -1.32
CA ASP A 38 5.96 -5.01 -1.17
C ASP A 38 5.48 -4.64 0.24
N ILE A 39 6.15 -5.16 1.27
CA ILE A 39 5.88 -4.81 2.68
C ILE A 39 6.05 -3.30 2.90
N ALA A 40 7.12 -2.71 2.40
CA ALA A 40 7.37 -1.27 2.54
C ALA A 40 6.26 -0.43 1.88
N ARG A 41 5.80 -0.83 0.68
CA ARG A 41 4.70 -0.17 -0.02
C ARG A 41 3.40 -0.28 0.76
N HIS A 42 3.08 -1.47 1.27
CA HIS A 42 1.88 -1.69 2.06
C HIS A 42 1.86 -0.78 3.30
N ARG A 43 2.96 -0.78 4.05
CA ARG A 43 3.11 0.07 5.23
C ARG A 43 2.99 1.55 4.91
N ALA A 44 3.63 2.02 3.84
CA ALA A 44 3.56 3.42 3.42
C ALA A 44 2.14 3.84 3.03
N LEU A 45 1.36 2.95 2.41
CA LEU A 45 -0.04 3.21 2.07
C LEU A 45 -0.92 3.29 3.33
N GLU A 46 -0.70 2.41 4.31
CA GLU A 46 -1.44 2.45 5.58
C GLU A 46 -1.13 3.72 6.38
N GLU A 47 0.15 4.05 6.54
CA GLU A 47 0.60 5.27 7.22
C GLU A 47 0.09 6.52 6.51
N GLY A 48 0.13 6.54 5.17
CA GLY A 48 -0.41 7.64 4.37
C GLY A 48 -1.92 7.80 4.53
N ALA A 49 -2.67 6.69 4.56
CA ALA A 49 -4.12 6.73 4.79
C ALA A 49 -4.46 7.23 6.20
N GLU A 50 -3.67 6.87 7.20
CA GLU A 50 -3.84 7.37 8.57
C GLU A 50 -3.53 8.87 8.69
N ALA A 51 -2.40 9.32 8.11
CA ALA A 51 -2.04 10.73 8.07
C ALA A 51 -3.12 11.57 7.37
N PHE A 52 -3.67 11.07 6.26
CA PHE A 52 -4.76 11.71 5.55
C PHE A 52 -6.02 11.81 6.41
N ARG A 53 -6.45 10.71 7.07
CA ARG A 53 -7.60 10.74 7.98
C ARG A 53 -7.41 11.74 9.13
N HIS A 54 -6.21 11.77 9.72
CA HIS A 54 -5.91 12.69 10.80
C HIS A 54 -5.96 14.15 10.35
N PHE A 55 -5.38 14.45 9.19
CA PHE A 55 -5.41 15.79 8.60
C PHE A 55 -6.84 16.25 8.32
N PHE A 56 -7.67 15.41 7.68
CA PHE A 56 -9.06 15.76 7.40
C PHE A 56 -9.89 15.94 8.67
N ALA A 57 -9.67 15.13 9.70
CA ALA A 57 -10.36 15.30 10.98
C ALA A 57 -9.94 16.59 11.69
N ALA A 58 -8.65 16.94 11.67
CA ALA A 58 -8.14 18.15 12.30
C ALA A 58 -8.62 19.45 11.62
N HIS A 59 -8.84 19.40 10.30
CA HIS A 59 -9.28 20.54 9.50
C HIS A 59 -10.77 20.45 9.10
N ALA A 60 -11.55 19.59 9.77
CA ALA A 60 -12.94 19.32 9.39
C ALA A 60 -13.80 20.59 9.33
N GLU A 61 -13.60 21.52 10.26
CA GLU A 61 -14.32 22.80 10.30
C GLU A 61 -13.93 23.73 9.13
N GLU A 62 -12.65 23.74 8.75
CA GLU A 62 -12.18 24.52 7.59
C GLU A 62 -12.74 23.95 6.28
N PHE A 63 -12.81 22.62 6.16
CA PHE A 63 -13.45 21.96 5.03
C PHE A 63 -14.95 22.22 4.98
N ALA A 64 -15.66 22.15 6.11
CA ALA A 64 -17.10 22.46 6.19
C ALA A 64 -17.38 23.92 5.81
N ALA A 65 -16.55 24.85 6.25
CA ALA A 65 -16.67 26.27 5.90
C ALA A 65 -16.38 26.55 4.41
N ALA A 66 -15.46 25.79 3.80
CA ALA A 66 -15.09 25.94 2.38
C ALA A 66 -16.06 25.26 1.42
N PHE A 67 -16.75 24.19 1.86
CA PHE A 67 -17.72 23.43 1.08
C PHE A 67 -19.07 23.32 1.83
N PRO A 68 -19.75 24.46 2.07
CA PRO A 68 -20.97 24.48 2.88
C PRO A 68 -22.15 23.74 2.25
N ASP A 69 -22.15 23.53 0.92
CA ASP A 69 -23.19 22.77 0.20
C ASP A 69 -22.98 21.25 0.21
N ASP A 70 -21.80 20.76 0.61
CA ASP A 70 -21.44 19.32 0.62
C ASP A 70 -21.72 18.64 1.98
N GLU A 71 -22.23 19.40 2.96
CA GLU A 71 -22.64 18.85 4.24
C GLU A 71 -23.84 17.92 4.03
N PRO A 72 -23.78 16.63 4.41
CA PRO A 72 -24.91 15.74 4.25
C PRO A 72 -26.09 16.34 5.01
N PRO A 73 -27.29 16.46 4.41
CA PRO A 73 -28.44 17.05 5.08
C PRO A 73 -28.64 16.29 6.38
N ALA A 74 -28.52 17.00 7.50
CA ALA A 74 -28.70 16.43 8.82
C ALA A 74 -30.00 15.62 8.79
N LYS A 75 -29.91 14.32 9.09
CA LYS A 75 -31.06 13.43 9.18
C LYS A 75 -32.03 14.00 10.21
N GLY A 76 -32.99 14.81 9.78
CA GLY A 76 -33.88 15.49 10.69
C GLY A 76 -34.55 16.73 10.12
N GLU A 77 -35.12 16.65 8.90
CA GLU A 77 -36.30 17.43 8.52
C GLU A 77 -36.81 16.96 7.15
N ALA A 78 -37.51 15.83 7.16
CA ALA A 78 -38.53 15.55 6.15
C ALA A 78 -39.80 15.23 6.95
N ALA A 79 -40.53 16.29 7.27
CA ALA A 79 -41.91 16.24 7.75
C ALA A 79 -42.87 16.18 6.56
#